data_AF-A0A848DLB3-F1
#
_entry.id   AF-A0A848DLB3-F1
#
_cell.length_a   1.000
_cell.length_b   1.000
_cell.length_c   1.000
_cell.angle_alpha   90.00
_cell.angle_beta   90.00
_cell.angle_gamma   90.00
#
_symmetry.space_group_name_H-M   'P 1'
#
loop_
_entity.id
_entity.type
_entity.pdbx_description
1 polymer ?
#
loop_
_entity_poly.entity_id
_entity_poly.type
_entity_poly.pdbx_seq_one_letter_code
_entity_poly.pdbx_strand_id
1 'polypeptide(L)'
;AGYDTVGTVVAEAPDHEVENARLLARAGDDVKKRRRIVRKQPPEGFVGWSDKSFEKLTVAQPEPLTSQFAVTHAMLLNVISRPGDAFTAMRHLLEDNHEPRPAQRRHILRAIAIYRALRNAGVVEELPEPDAEGRRIRLVGDLQLDFALNQPLSPFALAAVELLDRESPSYALDVLSVIEATLDDPRQVLHAQQNKARGEAVAAMKADGIEYDERMALLEDVTHPKPLAELLEAALETYRAGHPWVSDARLSPKSVVRDMSEKAMTFVEYISHYQLARSEGLVLRYLADAYRALRQTVPDEAKTEELTDIIEWLGELVRQVDSSLIDEWEKLAAGVDSGAEIAPPRVDALPSGVTSNKRAFRVLVRNAMFRRVELAALRRWDLLGELDREAGWDADAWREALEPYFELHDAIGIGPDARGPQLITVEEQPERWIVRQVLDDPAGDRDWAITAEIDLAASDEEGSAVVWVTGVEPLGGL
;
A
#
# COMPACT_ATOMS: atom_id res chain seq x y z
N ALA A 1 -2.50 -34.95 -4.40
CA ALA A 1 -3.18 -34.28 -5.52
C ALA A 1 -4.67 -34.64 -5.44
N GLY A 2 -5.42 -33.88 -4.64
CA GLY A 2 -6.86 -34.07 -4.50
C GLY A 2 -7.56 -33.12 -5.46
N TYR A 3 -8.17 -33.66 -6.51
CA TYR A 3 -9.16 -32.92 -7.28
C TYR A 3 -10.51 -33.30 -6.69
N ASP A 4 -11.05 -32.46 -5.80
CA ASP A 4 -12.45 -32.60 -5.41
C ASP A 4 -13.32 -32.29 -6.62
N THR A 5 -14.02 -33.31 -7.10
CA THR A 5 -14.94 -33.21 -8.25
C THR A 5 -16.28 -32.62 -7.86
N VAL A 6 -16.52 -32.43 -6.56
CA VAL A 6 -17.74 -31.88 -5.98
C VAL A 6 -17.37 -31.05 -4.75
N GLY A 7 -17.69 -29.76 -4.77
CA GLY A 7 -17.63 -28.88 -3.60
C GLY A 7 -19.04 -28.58 -3.09
N THR A 8 -19.21 -28.44 -1.77
CA THR A 8 -20.46 -27.95 -1.17
C THR A 8 -20.24 -26.53 -0.66
N VAL A 9 -21.10 -25.61 -1.08
CA VAL A 9 -21.12 -24.24 -0.57
C VAL A 9 -22.34 -24.08 0.31
N VAL A 10 -22.14 -23.65 1.56
CA VAL A 10 -23.22 -23.27 2.46
C VAL A 10 -23.32 -21.75 2.43
N ALA A 11 -24.46 -21.22 1.98
CA ALA A 11 -24.74 -19.80 1.99
C ALA A 11 -25.71 -19.49 3.14
N GLU A 12 -25.26 -18.68 4.10
CA GLU A 12 -26.07 -18.26 5.23
C GLU A 12 -26.61 -16.84 5.03
N ALA A 13 -27.84 -16.60 5.50
CA ALA A 13 -28.45 -15.29 5.43
C ALA A 13 -27.76 -14.34 6.43
N PRO A 14 -27.47 -13.08 6.05
CA PRO A 14 -26.93 -12.09 6.99
C PRO A 14 -27.88 -11.83 8.17
N ASP A 15 -27.31 -11.51 9.33
CA ASP A 15 -28.09 -11.30 10.57
C ASP A 15 -29.27 -10.33 10.42
N HIS A 16 -29.07 -9.22 9.69
CA HIS A 16 -30.13 -8.24 9.48
C HIS A 16 -31.28 -8.79 8.61
N GLU A 17 -31.01 -9.65 7.62
CA GLU A 17 -32.03 -10.35 6.83
C GLU A 17 -32.77 -11.40 7.69
N VAL A 18 -32.05 -12.15 8.53
CA VAL A 18 -32.65 -13.11 9.48
C VAL A 18 -33.59 -12.39 10.46
N GLU A 19 -33.16 -11.25 11.00
CA GLU A 19 -33.98 -10.45 11.90
C GLU A 19 -35.19 -9.81 11.18
N ASN A 20 -35.01 -9.31 9.97
CA ASN A 20 -36.11 -8.80 9.13
C ASN A 20 -37.13 -9.90 8.80
N ALA A 21 -36.67 -11.12 8.48
CA ALA A 21 -37.52 -12.28 8.25
C ALA A 21 -38.30 -12.66 9.52
N ARG A 22 -37.66 -12.63 10.70
CA ARG A 22 -38.32 -12.86 12.00
C ARG A 22 -39.38 -11.80 12.30
N LEU A 23 -39.11 -10.52 12.02
CA LEU A 23 -40.07 -9.42 12.20
C LEU A 23 -41.28 -9.57 11.27
N LEU A 24 -41.05 -9.95 10.01
CA LEU A 24 -42.11 -10.22 9.03
C LEU A 24 -42.96 -11.44 9.42
N ALA A 25 -42.33 -12.53 9.86
CA ALA A 25 -43.03 -13.72 10.33
C ALA A 25 -43.91 -13.43 11.55
N ARG A 26 -43.41 -12.62 12.52
CA ARG A 26 -44.19 -12.17 13.69
C ARG A 26 -45.39 -11.30 13.33
N ALA A 27 -45.35 -10.59 12.20
CA ALA A 27 -46.48 -9.78 11.74
C ALA A 27 -47.60 -10.61 11.08
N GLY A 28 -47.37 -11.87 10.71
CA GLY A 28 -48.37 -12.73 10.08
C GLY A 28 -48.93 -12.13 8.78
N ASP A 29 -50.23 -12.31 8.51
CA ASP A 29 -50.90 -11.77 7.30
C ASP A 29 -51.56 -10.39 7.51
N ASP A 30 -51.29 -9.73 8.64
CA ASP A 30 -51.82 -8.41 8.92
C ASP A 30 -51.09 -7.33 8.11
N VAL A 31 -51.75 -6.86 7.04
CA VAL A 31 -51.25 -5.86 6.09
C VAL A 31 -50.83 -4.55 6.79
N LYS A 32 -51.50 -4.15 7.88
CA LYS A 32 -51.15 -2.94 8.63
C LYS A 32 -49.89 -3.13 9.46
N LYS A 33 -49.70 -4.31 10.07
CA LYS A 33 -48.48 -4.63 10.83
C LYS A 33 -47.28 -4.78 9.92
N ARG A 34 -47.42 -5.45 8.77
CA ARG A 34 -46.33 -5.60 7.79
C ARG A 34 -45.82 -4.25 7.26
N ARG A 35 -46.70 -3.30 6.97
CA ARG A 35 -46.32 -1.95 6.52
C ARG A 35 -45.62 -1.10 7.59
N ARG A 36 -45.75 -1.47 8.86
CA ARG A 36 -45.18 -0.73 10.00
C ARG A 36 -43.84 -1.30 10.48
N ILE A 37 -43.35 -2.38 9.87
CA ILE A 37 -42.03 -2.94 10.17
C ILE A 37 -40.97 -2.02 9.60
N VAL A 38 -40.11 -1.51 10.47
CA VAL A 38 -38.86 -0.87 10.09
C VAL A 38 -37.85 -1.98 9.85
N ARG A 39 -37.38 -2.12 8.60
CA ARG A 39 -36.35 -3.10 8.26
C ARG A 39 -35.03 -2.62 8.85
N LYS A 40 -34.32 -3.53 9.52
CA LYS A 40 -32.93 -3.31 9.89
C LYS A 40 -32.10 -3.22 8.62
N GLN A 41 -31.33 -2.15 8.52
CA GLN A 41 -30.39 -1.94 7.43
C GLN A 41 -29.11 -2.73 7.69
N PRO A 42 -28.41 -3.15 6.63
CA PRO A 42 -27.06 -3.68 6.77
C PRO A 42 -26.13 -2.64 7.44
N PRO A 43 -25.09 -3.09 8.18
CA PRO A 43 -24.03 -2.21 8.66
C PRO A 43 -23.39 -1.40 7.51
N GLU A 44 -22.86 -0.21 7.80
CA GLU A 44 -22.10 0.56 6.80
C GLU A 44 -20.89 -0.25 6.29
N GLY A 45 -20.67 -0.25 4.97
CA GLY A 45 -19.61 -1.04 4.32
C GLY A 45 -19.90 -2.53 4.12
N PHE A 46 -21.10 -3.00 4.51
CA PHE A 46 -21.51 -4.40 4.30
C PHE A 46 -21.83 -4.67 2.82
N VAL A 47 -21.20 -5.71 2.25
CA VAL A 47 -21.51 -6.16 0.90
C VAL A 47 -22.84 -6.91 0.96
N GLY A 48 -23.91 -6.26 0.53
CA GLY A 48 -25.27 -6.78 0.63
C GLY A 48 -25.44 -8.11 -0.10
N TRP A 49 -25.79 -9.14 0.65
CA TRP A 49 -26.24 -10.44 0.14
C TRP A 49 -27.71 -10.63 0.48
N SER A 50 -28.49 -11.15 -0.47
CA SER A 50 -29.93 -11.37 -0.30
C SER A 50 -30.34 -12.66 -1.00
N ASP A 51 -31.53 -13.16 -0.72
CA ASP A 51 -32.11 -14.31 -1.45
C ASP A 51 -32.08 -14.08 -2.97
N LYS A 52 -32.31 -12.84 -3.43
CA LYS A 52 -32.22 -12.50 -4.86
C LYS A 52 -30.80 -12.62 -5.40
N SER A 53 -29.80 -12.22 -4.63
CA SER A 53 -28.39 -12.35 -5.01
C SER A 53 -27.98 -13.82 -5.03
N PHE A 54 -28.43 -14.61 -4.05
CA PHE A 54 -28.19 -16.05 -3.96
C PHE A 54 -28.86 -16.81 -5.11
N GLU A 55 -30.15 -16.55 -5.38
CA GLU A 55 -30.87 -17.11 -6.52
C GLU A 55 -30.13 -16.79 -7.81
N LYS A 56 -29.76 -15.51 -8.00
CA LYS A 56 -28.97 -15.08 -9.16
C LYS A 56 -27.68 -15.89 -9.28
N LEU A 57 -26.93 -16.11 -8.21
CA LEU A 57 -25.67 -16.86 -8.26
C LEU A 57 -25.88 -18.38 -8.46
N THR A 58 -27.03 -18.91 -8.05
CA THR A 58 -27.38 -20.32 -8.25
C THR A 58 -27.81 -20.59 -9.69
N VAL A 59 -28.53 -19.66 -10.32
CA VAL A 59 -29.17 -19.86 -11.63
C VAL A 59 -28.48 -19.11 -12.78
N ALA A 60 -27.65 -18.11 -12.50
CA ALA A 60 -26.95 -17.37 -13.54
C ALA A 60 -26.04 -18.32 -14.31
N GLN A 61 -26.09 -18.21 -15.63
CA GLN A 61 -25.08 -18.86 -16.44
C GLN A 61 -23.72 -18.20 -16.17
N PRO A 62 -22.65 -18.99 -15.95
CA PRO A 62 -21.31 -18.46 -15.85
C PRO A 62 -21.01 -17.54 -17.03
N GLU A 63 -20.34 -16.42 -16.76
CA GLU A 63 -19.92 -15.53 -17.83
C GLU A 63 -18.98 -16.27 -18.80
N PRO A 64 -19.12 -16.09 -20.11
CA PRO A 64 -18.23 -16.73 -21.06
C PRO A 64 -16.82 -16.18 -20.84
N LEU A 65 -15.82 -17.07 -20.87
CA LEU A 65 -14.42 -16.66 -20.82
C LEU A 65 -14.13 -15.74 -22.00
N THR A 66 -13.69 -14.53 -21.70
CA THR A 66 -13.22 -13.57 -22.70
C THR A 66 -11.70 -13.56 -22.70
N SER A 67 -11.11 -13.53 -23.90
CA SER A 67 -9.66 -13.41 -24.02
C SER A 67 -9.21 -12.04 -23.52
N GLN A 68 -8.14 -12.02 -22.72
CA GLN A 68 -7.45 -10.82 -22.24
C GLN A 68 -6.07 -10.69 -22.91
N PHE A 69 -5.89 -11.32 -24.07
CA PHE A 69 -4.61 -11.36 -24.77
C PHE A 69 -4.19 -9.96 -25.24
N ALA A 70 -2.95 -9.58 -24.93
CA ALA A 70 -2.39 -8.30 -25.31
C ALA A 70 -0.95 -8.48 -25.81
N VAL A 71 -0.59 -7.72 -26.84
CA VAL A 71 0.78 -7.68 -27.38
C VAL A 71 1.50 -6.48 -26.80
N THR A 72 2.56 -6.74 -26.03
CA THR A 72 3.37 -5.73 -25.37
C THR A 72 4.80 -5.72 -25.92
N HIS A 73 5.55 -4.63 -25.65
CA HIS A 73 6.97 -4.56 -25.99
C HIS A 73 7.77 -5.68 -25.30
N ALA A 74 7.50 -5.92 -24.01
CA ALA A 74 8.12 -6.98 -23.23
C ALA A 74 7.90 -8.37 -23.83
N MET A 75 6.68 -8.67 -24.31
CA MET A 75 6.39 -9.94 -24.99
C MET A 75 7.26 -10.10 -26.24
N LEU A 76 7.37 -9.05 -27.06
CA LEU A 76 8.14 -9.10 -28.29
C LEU A 76 9.64 -9.30 -28.03
N LEU A 77 10.19 -8.55 -27.08
CA LEU A 77 11.59 -8.69 -26.70
C LEU A 77 11.87 -10.08 -26.12
N ASN A 78 10.99 -10.62 -25.25
CA ASN A 78 11.11 -11.98 -24.73
C ASN A 78 11.06 -13.06 -25.82
N VAL A 79 10.27 -12.85 -26.87
CA VAL A 79 10.23 -13.78 -28.02
C VAL A 79 11.52 -13.67 -28.84
N ILE A 80 12.07 -12.47 -29.01
CA ILE A 80 13.32 -12.22 -29.73
C ILE A 80 14.53 -12.80 -28.97
N SER A 81 14.53 -12.78 -27.64
CA SER A 81 15.62 -13.34 -26.82
C SER A 81 15.75 -14.87 -26.92
N ARG A 82 14.72 -15.59 -27.38
CA ARG A 82 14.72 -17.06 -27.45
C ARG A 82 15.56 -17.56 -28.63
N PRO A 83 16.15 -18.77 -28.53
CA PRO A 83 16.71 -19.46 -29.68
C PRO A 83 15.66 -19.69 -30.78
N GLY A 84 16.09 -19.66 -32.05
CA GLY A 84 15.26 -19.89 -33.22
C GLY A 84 14.64 -18.65 -33.87
N ASP A 85 13.67 -18.86 -34.75
CA ASP A 85 13.05 -17.78 -35.53
C ASP A 85 11.91 -17.08 -34.77
N ALA A 86 12.23 -15.90 -34.24
CA ALA A 86 11.29 -15.03 -33.53
C ALA A 86 10.05 -14.65 -34.37
N PHE A 87 10.18 -14.53 -35.70
CA PHE A 87 9.04 -14.21 -36.56
C PHE A 87 8.02 -15.35 -36.57
N THR A 88 8.49 -16.58 -36.81
CA THR A 88 7.64 -17.77 -36.79
C THR A 88 7.01 -17.97 -35.41
N ALA A 89 7.79 -17.81 -34.33
CA ALA A 89 7.28 -17.92 -32.96
C ALA A 89 6.19 -16.88 -32.65
N MET A 90 6.41 -15.61 -33.00
CA MET A 90 5.43 -14.56 -32.76
C MET A 90 4.18 -14.73 -33.63
N ARG A 91 4.35 -15.14 -34.89
CA ARG A 91 3.22 -15.46 -35.78
C ARG A 91 2.34 -16.55 -35.19
N HIS A 92 2.94 -17.62 -34.66
CA HIS A 92 2.20 -18.68 -33.99
C HIS A 92 1.36 -18.14 -32.83
N LEU A 93 1.95 -17.35 -31.92
CA LEU A 93 1.22 -16.75 -30.79
C LEU A 93 0.07 -15.82 -31.22
N LEU A 94 0.21 -15.14 -32.36
CA LEU A 94 -0.77 -14.18 -32.88
C LEU A 94 -1.91 -14.83 -33.66
N GLU A 95 -1.66 -15.95 -34.32
CA GLU A 95 -2.64 -16.64 -35.17
C GLU A 95 -3.28 -17.86 -34.49
N ASP A 96 -2.59 -18.49 -33.53
CA ASP A 96 -3.04 -19.66 -32.79
C ASP A 96 -3.44 -19.28 -31.34
N ASN A 97 -4.52 -18.52 -31.23
CA ASN A 97 -5.10 -18.08 -29.95
C ASN A 97 -6.63 -18.04 -30.05
N HIS A 98 -7.30 -17.88 -28.90
CA HIS A 98 -8.76 -17.85 -28.80
C HIS A 98 -9.38 -16.49 -29.17
N GLU A 99 -8.59 -15.55 -29.71
CA GLU A 99 -9.10 -14.26 -30.18
C GLU A 99 -9.83 -14.40 -31.53
N PRO A 100 -10.94 -13.71 -31.75
CA PRO A 100 -11.57 -13.67 -33.06
C PRO A 100 -10.65 -12.99 -34.09
N ARG A 101 -10.77 -13.34 -35.37
CA ARG A 101 -9.86 -12.85 -36.44
C ARG A 101 -9.69 -11.32 -36.49
N PRO A 102 -10.72 -10.47 -36.24
CA PRO A 102 -10.53 -9.03 -36.14
C PRO A 102 -9.56 -8.61 -35.01
N ALA A 103 -9.60 -9.27 -33.86
CA ALA A 103 -8.69 -9.00 -32.75
C ALA A 103 -7.27 -9.48 -33.04
N GLN A 104 -7.11 -10.69 -33.58
CA GLN A 104 -5.81 -11.19 -34.07
C GLN A 104 -5.12 -10.22 -35.03
N ARG A 105 -5.87 -9.64 -35.98
CA ARG A 105 -5.33 -8.62 -36.90
C ARG A 105 -4.85 -7.37 -36.18
N ARG A 106 -5.55 -6.91 -35.14
CA ARG A 106 -5.09 -5.78 -34.30
C ARG A 106 -3.78 -6.14 -33.58
N HIS A 107 -3.70 -7.35 -33.03
CA HIS A 107 -2.47 -7.84 -32.38
C HIS A 107 -1.29 -7.95 -33.35
N ILE A 108 -1.52 -8.43 -34.58
CA ILE A 108 -0.49 -8.49 -35.64
C ILE A 108 0.00 -7.09 -36.01
N LEU A 109 -0.90 -6.15 -36.26
CA LEU A 109 -0.52 -4.77 -36.57
C LEU A 109 0.24 -4.12 -35.41
N ARG A 110 -0.17 -4.39 -34.16
CA ARG A 110 0.52 -3.93 -32.96
C ARG A 110 1.94 -4.52 -32.86
N ALA A 111 2.10 -5.83 -33.06
CA ALA A 111 3.40 -6.50 -33.05
C ALA A 111 4.36 -5.91 -34.09
N ILE A 112 3.87 -5.66 -35.31
CA ILE A 112 4.65 -5.02 -36.38
C ILE A 112 5.06 -3.59 -36.00
N ALA A 113 4.14 -2.82 -35.42
CA ALA A 113 4.42 -1.45 -34.98
C ALA A 113 5.50 -1.43 -33.88
N ILE A 114 5.39 -2.31 -32.89
CA ILE A 114 6.38 -2.48 -31.82
C ILE A 114 7.74 -2.88 -32.41
N TYR A 115 7.80 -3.89 -33.27
CA TYR A 115 9.05 -4.34 -33.89
C TYR A 115 9.75 -3.21 -34.66
N ARG A 116 8.99 -2.43 -35.46
CA ARG A 116 9.53 -1.28 -36.18
C ARG A 116 10.08 -0.20 -35.24
N ALA A 117 9.38 0.09 -34.15
CA ALA A 117 9.85 1.04 -33.14
C ALA A 117 11.16 0.57 -32.49
N LEU A 118 11.24 -0.69 -32.07
CA LEU A 118 12.44 -1.29 -31.48
C LEU A 118 13.63 -1.30 -32.46
N ARG A 119 13.39 -1.61 -33.73
CA ARG A 119 14.41 -1.60 -34.78
C ARG A 119 14.92 -0.18 -35.06
N ASN A 120 14.02 0.79 -35.15
CA ASN A 120 14.38 2.20 -35.38
C ASN A 120 15.18 2.80 -34.23
N ALA A 121 14.90 2.37 -33.00
CA ALA A 121 15.67 2.77 -31.82
C ALA A 121 16.99 2.00 -31.64
N GLY A 122 17.31 1.07 -32.56
CA GLY A 122 18.54 0.29 -32.49
C GLY A 122 18.56 -0.73 -31.35
N VAL A 123 17.43 -1.06 -30.74
CA VAL A 123 17.30 -2.08 -29.68
C VAL A 123 17.35 -3.48 -30.26
N VAL A 124 16.84 -3.63 -31.49
CA VAL A 124 16.76 -4.90 -32.21
C VAL A 124 17.40 -4.73 -33.58
N GLU A 125 18.22 -5.70 -33.97
CA GLU A 125 18.77 -5.79 -35.32
C GLU A 125 18.33 -7.06 -36.03
N GLU A 126 18.29 -7.00 -37.35
CA GLU A 126 18.05 -8.15 -38.22
C GLU A 126 19.37 -8.57 -38.86
N LEU A 127 19.75 -9.82 -38.68
CA LEU A 127 20.97 -10.40 -39.21
C LEU A 127 20.74 -10.89 -40.65
N PRO A 128 21.75 -10.76 -41.53
CA PRO A 128 21.66 -11.28 -42.89
C PRO A 128 21.50 -12.82 -42.91
N GLU A 129 22.17 -13.50 -41.99
CA GLU A 129 22.08 -14.95 -41.77
C GLU A 129 21.76 -15.25 -40.28
N PRO A 130 21.08 -16.35 -39.98
CA PRO A 130 20.83 -16.74 -38.59
C PRO A 130 22.14 -16.94 -37.81
N ASP A 131 22.13 -16.59 -36.53
CA ASP A 131 23.26 -16.86 -35.64
C ASP A 131 23.35 -18.35 -35.22
N ALA A 132 24.29 -18.67 -34.32
CA ALA A 132 24.50 -20.03 -33.82
C ALA A 132 23.29 -20.63 -33.09
N GLU A 133 22.38 -19.79 -32.59
CA GLU A 133 21.12 -20.18 -31.93
C GLU A 133 19.93 -20.17 -32.91
N GLY A 134 20.17 -19.91 -34.20
CA GLY A 134 19.14 -19.85 -35.24
C GLY A 134 18.35 -18.54 -35.28
N ARG A 135 18.81 -17.49 -34.60
CA ARG A 135 18.12 -16.19 -34.54
C ARG A 135 18.46 -15.35 -35.76
N ARG A 136 17.45 -14.90 -36.51
CA ARG A 136 17.58 -13.85 -37.55
C ARG A 136 17.35 -12.45 -37.02
N ILE A 137 16.68 -12.32 -35.89
CA ILE A 137 16.41 -11.07 -35.21
C ILE A 137 17.01 -11.22 -33.83
N ARG A 138 17.87 -10.28 -33.42
CA ARG A 138 18.49 -10.30 -32.08
C ARG A 138 18.49 -8.92 -31.45
N LEU A 139 18.77 -8.89 -30.15
CA LEU A 139 18.88 -7.67 -29.37
C LEU A 139 20.29 -7.09 -29.51
N VAL A 140 20.40 -5.77 -29.54
CA VAL A 140 21.66 -5.05 -29.75
C VAL A 140 22.29 -4.73 -28.39
N GLY A 141 23.47 -5.30 -28.12
CA GLY A 141 24.27 -5.07 -26.90
C GLY A 141 23.86 -5.94 -25.70
N ASP A 142 24.68 -5.87 -24.64
CA ASP A 142 24.33 -6.34 -23.29
C ASP A 142 23.34 -5.35 -22.65
N LEU A 143 22.18 -5.14 -23.29
CA LEU A 143 21.04 -4.65 -22.53
C LEU A 143 20.90 -5.64 -21.36
N GLN A 144 20.92 -5.15 -20.12
CA GLN A 144 20.63 -5.95 -18.92
C GLN A 144 19.16 -6.40 -18.97
N LEU A 145 18.88 -7.30 -19.91
CA LEU A 145 17.57 -7.59 -20.48
C LEU A 145 16.66 -8.28 -19.48
N ASP A 146 17.22 -9.10 -18.59
CA ASP A 146 16.42 -9.81 -17.60
C ASP A 146 15.66 -8.85 -16.65
N PHE A 147 16.18 -7.63 -16.42
CA PHE A 147 15.52 -6.62 -15.59
C PHE A 147 14.44 -5.83 -16.37
N ALA A 148 14.76 -5.42 -17.61
CA ALA A 148 13.86 -4.62 -18.45
C ALA A 148 12.67 -5.40 -19.05
N LEU A 149 12.76 -6.73 -19.13
CA LEU A 149 11.76 -7.59 -19.75
C LEU A 149 10.58 -7.93 -18.84
N ASN A 150 10.79 -7.99 -17.52
CA ASN A 150 9.77 -8.36 -16.55
C ASN A 150 9.32 -7.18 -15.67
N GLN A 151 10.14 -6.14 -15.54
CA GLN A 151 9.81 -4.90 -14.85
C GLN A 151 10.25 -3.68 -15.69
N PRO A 152 9.50 -3.35 -16.76
CA PRO A 152 9.89 -2.29 -17.70
C PRO A 152 10.01 -0.90 -17.05
N LEU A 153 9.41 -0.71 -15.88
CA LEU A 153 9.46 0.53 -15.12
C LEU A 153 10.67 0.63 -14.18
N SER A 154 11.43 -0.43 -13.92
CA SER A 154 12.56 -0.35 -12.97
C SER A 154 13.73 0.51 -13.48
N PRO A 155 14.14 0.44 -14.77
CA PRO A 155 15.10 1.40 -15.32
C PRO A 155 14.58 2.84 -15.32
N PHE A 156 13.27 3.01 -15.52
CA PHE A 156 12.63 4.32 -15.41
C PHE A 156 12.67 4.84 -13.97
N ALA A 157 12.38 4.00 -12.97
CA ALA A 157 12.43 4.37 -11.56
C ALA A 157 13.82 4.85 -11.15
N LEU A 158 14.87 4.16 -11.61
CA LEU A 158 16.26 4.59 -11.39
C LEU A 158 16.50 6.00 -11.96
N ALA A 159 16.14 6.23 -13.22
CA ALA A 159 16.28 7.53 -13.86
C ALA A 159 15.42 8.61 -13.19
N ALA A 160 14.23 8.27 -12.68
CA ALA A 160 13.36 9.18 -11.96
C ALA A 160 13.92 9.58 -10.58
N VAL A 161 14.60 8.66 -9.89
CA VAL A 161 15.30 8.95 -8.63
C VAL A 161 16.42 9.98 -8.84
N GLU A 162 17.12 9.94 -9.98
CA GLU A 162 18.16 10.93 -10.32
C GLU A 162 17.62 12.36 -10.52
N LEU A 163 16.31 12.53 -10.73
CA LEU A 163 15.66 13.84 -10.86
C LEU A 163 15.36 14.49 -9.49
N LEU A 164 15.44 13.73 -8.40
CA LEU A 164 15.08 14.20 -7.07
C LEU A 164 16.22 14.97 -6.42
N ASP A 165 15.87 16.00 -5.65
CA ASP A 165 16.82 16.73 -4.82
C ASP A 165 17.16 15.93 -3.55
N ARG A 166 18.41 15.47 -3.47
CA ARG A 166 18.92 14.68 -2.34
C ARG A 166 19.02 15.47 -1.04
N GLU A 167 19.11 16.79 -1.11
CA GLU A 167 19.16 17.65 0.08
C GLU A 167 17.75 17.97 0.62
N SER A 168 16.70 17.63 -0.13
CA SER A 168 15.32 17.82 0.31
C SER A 168 14.99 16.97 1.55
N PRO A 169 14.34 17.53 2.58
CA PRO A 169 13.81 16.76 3.71
C PRO A 169 12.79 15.69 3.30
N SER A 170 12.17 15.79 2.12
CA SER A 170 11.23 14.80 1.60
C SER A 170 11.87 13.70 0.77
N TYR A 171 13.19 13.77 0.50
CA TYR A 171 13.87 12.92 -0.48
C TYR A 171 13.60 11.42 -0.27
N ALA A 172 13.66 10.92 0.98
CA ALA A 172 13.42 9.52 1.27
C ALA A 172 11.98 9.07 0.91
N LEU A 173 10.99 9.91 1.22
CA LEU A 173 9.58 9.65 0.89
C LEU A 173 9.31 9.82 -0.61
N ASP A 174 10.04 10.70 -1.29
CA ASP A 174 9.93 10.91 -2.73
C ASP A 174 10.52 9.74 -3.51
N VAL A 175 11.66 9.19 -3.10
CA VAL A 175 12.19 7.93 -3.64
C VAL A 175 11.20 6.79 -3.42
N LEU A 176 10.61 6.68 -2.23
CA LEU A 176 9.56 5.70 -1.96
C LEU A 176 8.38 5.87 -2.92
N SER A 177 7.94 7.10 -3.16
CA SER A 177 6.83 7.42 -4.07
C SER A 177 7.13 7.05 -5.52
N VAL A 178 8.37 7.24 -5.98
CA VAL A 178 8.82 6.76 -7.30
C VAL A 178 8.65 5.25 -7.42
N ILE A 179 9.07 4.50 -6.39
CA ILE A 179 8.95 3.03 -6.38
C ILE A 179 7.48 2.62 -6.34
N GLU A 180 6.66 3.17 -5.44
CA GLU A 180 5.22 2.86 -5.34
C GLU A 180 4.49 3.13 -6.67
N ALA A 181 4.90 4.16 -7.42
CA ALA A 181 4.33 4.49 -8.71
C ALA A 181 4.56 3.41 -9.79
N THR A 182 5.55 2.54 -9.60
CA THR A 182 5.86 1.43 -10.52
C THR A 182 5.18 0.10 -10.18
N LEU A 183 4.58 0.00 -8.98
CA LEU A 183 3.95 -1.22 -8.51
C LEU A 183 2.50 -1.34 -8.98
N ASP A 184 1.95 -2.55 -8.88
CA ASP A 184 0.53 -2.80 -9.12
C ASP A 184 -0.36 -2.09 -8.08
N ASP A 185 -1.61 -1.83 -8.44
CA ASP A 185 -2.56 -1.17 -7.54
C ASP A 185 -3.14 -2.13 -6.50
N PRO A 186 -2.95 -1.87 -5.19
CA PRO A 186 -3.72 -2.52 -4.14
C PRO A 186 -5.11 -1.88 -4.11
N ARG A 187 -5.97 -2.21 -5.10
CA ARG A 187 -7.24 -1.50 -5.36
C ARG A 187 -8.13 -1.31 -4.13
N GLN A 188 -8.19 -2.30 -3.25
CA GLN A 188 -8.98 -2.22 -2.01
C GLN A 188 -8.46 -1.11 -1.07
N VAL A 189 -7.13 -0.96 -0.96
CA VAL A 189 -6.48 0.11 -0.18
C VAL A 189 -6.76 1.47 -0.80
N LEU A 190 -6.55 1.61 -2.12
CA LEU A 190 -6.77 2.88 -2.82
C LEU A 190 -8.24 3.33 -2.75
N HIS A 191 -9.19 2.39 -2.85
CA HIS A 191 -10.60 2.69 -2.66
C HIS A 191 -10.91 3.11 -1.21
N ALA A 192 -10.32 2.45 -0.21
CA ALA A 192 -10.51 2.82 1.19
C ALA A 192 -9.95 4.22 1.49
N GLN A 193 -8.76 4.54 0.99
CA GLN A 193 -8.17 5.88 1.07
C GLN A 193 -9.05 6.94 0.41
N GLN A 194 -9.53 6.68 -0.81
CA GLN A 194 -10.43 7.60 -1.51
C GLN A 194 -11.75 7.80 -0.75
N ASN A 195 -12.35 6.74 -0.22
CA ASN A 195 -13.59 6.83 0.56
C ASN A 195 -13.40 7.68 1.82
N LYS A 196 -12.26 7.51 2.50
CA LYS A 196 -11.92 8.29 3.69
C LYS A 196 -11.70 9.77 3.36
N ALA A 197 -10.89 10.06 2.34
CA ALA A 197 -10.65 11.43 1.87
C ALA A 197 -11.95 12.12 1.43
N ARG A 198 -12.86 11.40 0.76
CA ARG A 198 -14.20 11.90 0.43
C ARG A 198 -15.04 12.19 1.67
N GLY A 199 -14.99 11.33 2.68
CA GLY A 199 -15.69 11.54 3.95
C GLY A 199 -15.21 12.81 4.67
N GLU A 200 -13.90 13.00 4.74
CA GLU A 200 -13.26 14.19 5.33
C GLU A 200 -13.62 15.46 4.54
N ALA A 201 -13.53 15.41 3.20
CA ALA A 201 -13.93 16.50 2.32
C ALA A 201 -15.41 16.88 2.51
N VAL A 202 -16.32 15.91 2.58
CA VAL A 202 -17.75 16.16 2.86
C VAL A 202 -17.94 16.85 4.22
N ALA A 203 -17.20 16.43 5.25
CA ALA A 203 -17.28 17.01 6.58
C ALA A 203 -16.78 18.47 6.60
N ALA A 204 -15.63 18.73 5.96
CA ALA A 204 -15.09 20.08 5.82
C ALA A 204 -16.03 21.01 5.05
N MET A 205 -16.50 20.57 3.87
CA MET A 205 -17.44 21.35 3.05
C MET A 205 -18.78 21.63 3.76
N LYS A 206 -19.23 20.73 4.65
CA LYS A 206 -20.39 20.96 5.53
C LYS A 206 -20.11 22.06 6.55
N ALA A 207 -18.93 22.06 7.16
CA ALA A 207 -18.52 23.08 8.12
C ALA A 207 -18.41 24.46 7.45
N ASP A 208 -17.94 24.50 6.20
CA ASP A 208 -17.82 25.72 5.39
C ASP A 208 -19.15 26.20 4.79
N GLY A 209 -20.24 25.45 4.98
CA GLY A 209 -21.57 25.82 4.49
C GLY A 209 -21.78 25.69 2.98
N ILE A 210 -20.98 24.86 2.30
CA ILE A 210 -21.07 24.67 0.84
C ILE A 210 -22.36 23.91 0.48
N GLU A 211 -23.03 24.39 -0.55
CA GLU A 211 -24.30 23.82 -1.04
C GLU A 211 -24.14 22.38 -1.55
N TYR A 212 -25.22 21.61 -1.52
CA TYR A 212 -25.17 20.18 -1.87
C TYR A 212 -24.65 19.92 -3.29
N ASP A 213 -25.15 20.64 -4.29
CA ASP A 213 -24.77 20.43 -5.69
C ASP A 213 -23.30 20.77 -5.95
N GLU A 214 -22.81 21.84 -5.31
CA GLU A 214 -21.41 22.26 -5.39
C GLU A 214 -20.48 21.23 -4.71
N ARG A 215 -20.89 20.66 -3.57
CA ARG A 215 -20.14 19.56 -2.95
C ARG A 215 -20.06 18.33 -3.85
N MET A 216 -21.15 17.97 -4.52
CA MET A 216 -21.15 16.79 -5.40
C MET A 216 -20.15 16.97 -6.55
N ALA A 217 -20.07 18.17 -7.12
CA ALA A 217 -19.06 18.49 -8.14
C ALA A 217 -17.63 18.40 -7.58
N LEU A 218 -17.35 19.00 -6.41
CA LEU A 218 -16.03 18.96 -5.79
C LEU A 218 -15.57 17.55 -5.39
N LEU A 219 -16.50 16.64 -5.07
CA LEU A 219 -16.17 15.26 -4.69
C LEU A 219 -15.76 14.36 -5.87
N GLU A 220 -16.10 14.73 -7.10
CA GLU A 220 -15.68 13.99 -8.29
C GLU A 220 -14.14 14.00 -8.42
N ASP A 221 -13.52 15.12 -8.04
CA ASP A 221 -12.06 15.32 -8.11
C ASP A 221 -11.30 14.70 -6.91
N VAL A 222 -12.01 14.29 -5.84
CA VAL A 222 -11.36 13.68 -4.68
C VAL A 222 -10.96 12.24 -4.98
N THR A 223 -9.64 12.00 -5.08
CA THR A 223 -9.03 10.68 -5.26
C THR A 223 -8.17 10.27 -4.07
N HIS A 224 -7.53 9.09 -4.15
CA HIS A 224 -6.43 8.74 -3.25
C HIS A 224 -5.22 9.67 -3.47
N PRO A 225 -4.29 9.78 -2.50
CA PRO A 225 -3.08 10.59 -2.64
C PRO A 225 -2.14 10.07 -3.74
N LYS A 226 -1.63 10.98 -4.57
CA LYS A 226 -0.77 10.68 -5.73
C LYS A 226 0.52 11.51 -5.70
N PRO A 227 1.44 11.23 -4.76
CA PRO A 227 2.69 11.98 -4.64
C PRO A 227 3.49 11.93 -5.95
N LEU A 228 4.11 13.06 -6.31
CA LEU A 228 4.94 13.23 -7.52
C LEU A 228 4.24 12.95 -8.85
N ALA A 229 2.90 12.87 -8.91
CA ALA A 229 2.19 12.48 -10.14
C ALA A 229 2.59 13.29 -11.37
N GLU A 230 2.56 14.62 -11.27
CA GLU A 230 2.93 15.51 -12.38
C GLU A 230 4.38 15.33 -12.83
N LEU A 231 5.31 15.24 -11.87
CA LEU A 231 6.74 15.03 -12.14
C LEU A 231 6.97 13.70 -12.84
N LEU A 232 6.38 12.62 -12.32
CA LEU A 232 6.59 11.28 -12.83
C LEU A 232 5.94 11.07 -14.20
N GLU A 233 4.76 11.65 -14.44
CA GLU A 233 4.11 11.63 -15.74
C GLU A 233 4.96 12.37 -16.81
N ALA A 234 5.48 13.54 -16.47
CA ALA A 234 6.36 14.31 -17.35
C ALA A 234 7.69 13.58 -17.61
N ALA A 235 8.28 12.99 -16.57
CA ALA A 235 9.50 12.20 -16.67
C ALA A 235 9.30 10.97 -17.57
N LEU A 236 8.18 10.24 -17.42
CA LEU A 236 7.88 9.07 -18.22
C LEU A 236 7.72 9.42 -19.70
N GLU A 237 7.03 10.52 -20.01
CA GLU A 237 6.83 10.94 -21.39
C GLU A 237 8.16 11.30 -22.06
N THR A 238 9.06 11.96 -21.34
CA THR A 238 10.43 12.24 -21.81
C THR A 238 11.22 10.95 -21.98
N TYR A 239 11.13 10.02 -21.03
CA TYR A 239 11.86 8.75 -21.04
C TYR A 239 11.47 7.86 -22.23
N ARG A 240 10.18 7.85 -22.61
CA ARG A 240 9.66 7.09 -23.75
C ARG A 240 10.30 7.46 -25.09
N ALA A 241 10.77 8.70 -25.26
CA ALA A 241 11.42 9.14 -26.49
C ALA A 241 12.71 8.35 -26.78
N GLY A 242 13.46 7.99 -25.73
CA GLY A 242 14.70 7.19 -25.83
C GLY A 242 14.51 5.69 -25.61
N HIS A 243 13.40 5.27 -24.99
CA HIS A 243 13.21 3.90 -24.52
C HIS A 243 11.84 3.34 -24.97
N PRO A 244 11.68 2.97 -26.26
CA PRO A 244 10.38 2.58 -26.80
C PRO A 244 9.73 1.39 -26.08
N TRP A 245 10.50 0.52 -25.43
CA TRP A 245 9.97 -0.63 -24.69
C TRP A 245 9.10 -0.26 -23.48
N VAL A 246 9.20 0.99 -22.99
CA VAL A 246 8.39 1.51 -21.88
C VAL A 246 7.12 2.21 -22.39
N SER A 247 6.88 2.22 -23.71
CA SER A 247 5.69 2.91 -24.29
C SER A 247 4.35 2.34 -23.81
N ASP A 248 4.31 1.04 -23.46
CA ASP A 248 3.11 0.41 -22.90
C ASP A 248 2.99 0.58 -21.38
N ALA A 249 4.08 0.97 -20.72
CA ALA A 249 4.11 1.06 -19.27
C ALA A 249 3.29 2.28 -18.83
N ARG A 250 2.48 2.07 -17.79
CA ARG A 250 1.74 3.12 -17.11
C ARG A 250 2.22 3.18 -15.69
N LEU A 251 2.48 4.39 -15.21
CA LEU A 251 2.68 4.61 -13.80
C LEU A 251 1.31 4.64 -13.12
N SER A 252 1.32 4.28 -11.85
CA SER A 252 0.20 4.49 -10.96
C SER A 252 0.70 5.21 -9.72
N PRO A 253 0.91 6.53 -9.76
CA PRO A 253 1.32 7.27 -8.57
C PRO A 253 0.32 7.04 -7.44
N LYS A 254 0.82 6.57 -6.29
CA LYS A 254 0.01 6.23 -5.12
C LYS A 254 0.85 6.36 -3.85
N SER A 255 0.19 6.46 -2.70
CA SER A 255 0.82 6.53 -1.39
C SER A 255 0.21 5.46 -0.49
N VAL A 256 0.90 4.34 -0.27
CA VAL A 256 0.44 3.29 0.64
C VAL A 256 1.47 3.07 1.73
N VAL A 257 2.70 2.72 1.35
CA VAL A 257 3.82 2.69 2.30
C VAL A 257 4.15 4.10 2.76
N ARG A 258 4.11 5.09 1.85
CA ARG A 258 4.36 6.48 2.21
C ARG A 258 3.31 6.98 3.20
N ASP A 259 2.02 6.73 2.96
CA ASP A 259 0.94 7.11 3.86
C ASP A 259 1.09 6.48 5.25
N MET A 260 1.44 5.19 5.30
CA MET A 260 1.71 4.48 6.54
C MET A 260 2.91 5.06 7.30
N SER A 261 3.97 5.42 6.56
CA SER A 261 5.17 6.06 7.13
C SER A 261 4.86 7.48 7.63
N GLU A 262 4.23 8.33 6.82
CA GLU A 262 3.88 9.74 7.12
C GLU A 262 2.90 9.89 8.28
N LYS A 263 2.04 8.90 8.50
CA LYS A 263 1.15 8.83 9.67
C LYS A 263 1.70 8.00 10.82
N ALA A 264 2.91 7.47 10.66
CA ALA A 264 3.58 6.63 11.64
C ALA A 264 2.70 5.49 12.19
N MET A 265 1.85 4.92 11.33
CA MET A 265 0.91 3.86 11.72
C MET A 265 1.61 2.51 11.76
N THR A 266 1.24 1.69 12.74
CA THR A 266 1.50 0.25 12.73
C THR A 266 0.60 -0.46 11.70
N PHE A 267 0.89 -1.72 11.39
CA PHE A 267 0.08 -2.51 10.46
C PHE A 267 -1.38 -2.61 10.94
N VAL A 268 -1.59 -2.94 12.22
CA VAL A 268 -2.92 -3.08 12.82
C VAL A 268 -3.68 -1.75 12.81
N GLU A 269 -3.01 -0.64 13.11
CA GLU A 269 -3.61 0.69 13.04
C GLU A 269 -4.00 1.05 11.59
N TYR A 270 -3.14 0.77 10.62
CA TYR A 270 -3.43 1.05 9.21
C TYR A 270 -4.64 0.25 8.71
N ILE A 271 -4.71 -1.05 9.06
CA ILE A 271 -5.85 -1.91 8.77
C ILE A 271 -7.12 -1.37 9.42
N SER A 272 -7.07 -0.99 10.69
CA SER A 272 -8.22 -0.44 11.43
C SER A 272 -8.65 0.92 10.88
N HIS A 273 -7.70 1.80 10.59
CA HIS A 273 -7.92 3.16 10.11
C HIS A 273 -8.66 3.20 8.77
N TYR A 274 -8.35 2.26 7.87
CA TYR A 274 -8.98 2.13 6.56
C TYR A 274 -10.01 1.00 6.49
N GLN A 275 -10.33 0.33 7.61
CA GLN A 275 -11.32 -0.75 7.70
C GLN A 275 -11.03 -1.91 6.73
N LEU A 276 -9.76 -2.34 6.68
CA LEU A 276 -9.22 -3.32 5.73
C LEU A 276 -9.12 -4.75 6.29
N ALA A 277 -9.84 -5.10 7.36
CA ALA A 277 -9.74 -6.40 8.02
C ALA A 277 -9.97 -7.63 7.09
N ARG A 278 -10.70 -7.45 5.99
CA ARG A 278 -10.93 -8.52 4.98
C ARG A 278 -9.86 -8.55 3.87
N SER A 279 -8.88 -7.67 3.95
CA SER A 279 -7.91 -7.34 2.90
C SER A 279 -6.47 -7.35 3.44
N GLU A 280 -6.25 -7.83 4.65
CA GLU A 280 -4.94 -7.81 5.32
C GLU A 280 -3.85 -8.49 4.49
N GLY A 281 -4.12 -9.69 3.97
CA GLY A 281 -3.16 -10.39 3.10
C GLY A 281 -2.83 -9.64 1.81
N LEU A 282 -3.77 -8.86 1.26
CA LEU A 282 -3.50 -8.00 0.10
C LEU A 282 -2.59 -6.83 0.46
N VAL A 283 -2.80 -6.24 1.64
CA VAL A 283 -1.94 -5.16 2.16
C VAL A 283 -0.54 -5.71 2.39
N LEU A 284 -0.39 -6.84 3.09
CA LEU A 284 0.91 -7.43 3.36
C LEU A 284 1.67 -7.78 2.07
N ARG A 285 0.99 -8.38 1.08
CA ARG A 285 1.59 -8.67 -0.23
C ARG A 285 2.15 -7.41 -0.88
N TYR A 286 1.37 -6.32 -0.86
CA TYR A 286 1.82 -5.04 -1.41
C TYR A 286 3.02 -4.47 -0.65
N LEU A 287 3.03 -4.52 0.69
CA LEU A 287 4.18 -4.09 1.51
C LEU A 287 5.44 -4.91 1.20
N ALA A 288 5.30 -6.23 1.05
CA ALA A 288 6.40 -7.12 0.67
C ALA A 288 6.94 -6.82 -0.74
N ASP A 289 6.05 -6.53 -1.69
CA ASP A 289 6.42 -6.14 -3.06
C ASP A 289 7.15 -4.79 -3.06
N ALA A 290 6.68 -3.81 -2.29
CA ALA A 290 7.34 -2.51 -2.13
C ALA A 290 8.73 -2.63 -1.48
N TYR A 291 8.87 -3.44 -0.44
CA TYR A 291 10.17 -3.72 0.19
C TYR A 291 11.16 -4.33 -0.81
N ARG A 292 10.72 -5.34 -1.57
CA ARG A 292 11.56 -6.00 -2.58
C ARG A 292 11.97 -5.01 -3.67
N ALA A 293 11.04 -4.20 -4.15
CA ALA A 293 11.29 -3.22 -5.21
C ALA A 293 12.28 -2.14 -4.77
N LEU A 294 12.13 -1.59 -3.55
CA LEU A 294 13.10 -0.64 -2.97
C LEU A 294 14.50 -1.23 -2.89
N ARG A 295 14.62 -2.45 -2.37
CA ARG A 295 15.93 -3.11 -2.18
C ARG A 295 16.62 -3.43 -3.50
N GLN A 296 15.86 -3.80 -4.53
CA GLN A 296 16.40 -4.22 -5.83
C GLN A 296 16.64 -3.08 -6.82
N THR A 297 15.82 -2.02 -6.77
CA THR A 297 15.81 -0.97 -7.79
C THR A 297 16.62 0.25 -7.39
N VAL A 298 16.63 0.60 -6.09
CA VAL A 298 17.33 1.79 -5.62
C VAL A 298 18.82 1.48 -5.44
N PRO A 299 19.73 2.21 -6.10
CA PRO A 299 21.17 2.01 -5.99
C PRO A 299 21.66 2.47 -4.61
N ASP A 300 22.75 1.87 -4.11
CA ASP A 300 23.27 2.18 -2.77
C ASP A 300 23.68 3.64 -2.63
N GLU A 301 24.15 4.28 -3.71
CA GLU A 301 24.53 5.70 -3.73
C GLU A 301 23.34 6.64 -3.50
N ALA A 302 22.13 6.22 -3.89
CA ALA A 302 20.88 6.97 -3.69
C ALA A 302 20.25 6.71 -2.31
N LYS A 303 20.73 5.72 -1.55
CA LYS A 303 20.23 5.40 -0.21
C LYS A 303 20.83 6.35 0.82
N THR A 304 20.06 7.37 1.19
CA THR A 304 20.35 8.17 2.38
C THR A 304 20.14 7.34 3.65
N GLU A 305 20.60 7.85 4.78
CA GLU A 305 20.40 7.19 6.07
C GLU A 305 18.90 7.01 6.37
N GLU A 306 18.11 8.05 6.12
CA GLU A 306 16.64 8.05 6.28
C GLU A 306 15.94 7.06 5.33
N LEU A 307 16.35 7.00 4.06
CA LEU A 307 15.77 6.01 3.13
C LEU A 307 16.11 4.58 3.56
N THR A 308 17.33 4.37 4.04
CA THR A 308 17.73 3.06 4.56
C THR A 308 16.93 2.68 5.81
N ASP A 309 16.66 3.64 6.69
CA ASP A 309 15.79 3.48 7.86
C ASP A 309 14.37 3.03 7.43
N ILE A 310 13.78 3.66 6.41
CA ILE A 310 12.48 3.24 5.83
C ILE A 310 12.54 1.81 5.29
N ILE A 311 13.59 1.46 4.54
CA ILE A 311 13.76 0.11 3.94
C ILE A 311 13.87 -0.95 5.04
N GLU A 312 14.64 -0.68 6.09
CA GLU A 312 14.83 -1.60 7.20
C GLU A 312 13.55 -1.77 8.03
N TRP A 313 12.84 -0.67 8.33
CA TRP A 313 11.53 -0.70 8.98
C TRP A 313 10.51 -1.52 8.20
N LEU A 314 10.37 -1.24 6.90
CA LEU A 314 9.42 -1.96 6.06
C LEU A 314 9.76 -3.46 5.98
N GLY A 315 11.05 -3.78 5.88
CA GLY A 315 11.52 -5.16 5.88
C GLY A 315 11.22 -5.89 7.20
N GLU A 316 11.27 -5.19 8.32
CA GLU A 316 10.95 -5.72 9.64
C GLU A 316 9.45 -5.95 9.83
N LEU A 317 8.64 -4.96 9.45
CA LEU A 317 7.17 -5.07 9.43
C LEU A 317 6.72 -6.30 8.65
N VAL A 318 7.25 -6.49 7.43
CA VAL A 318 6.88 -7.63 6.57
C VAL A 318 7.22 -8.97 7.25
N ARG A 319 8.35 -9.09 7.95
CA ARG A 319 8.75 -10.33 8.64
C ARG A 319 7.86 -10.66 9.85
N GLN A 320 7.49 -9.65 10.62
CA GLN A 320 6.65 -9.81 11.80
C GLN A 320 5.24 -10.28 11.43
N VAL A 321 4.61 -9.61 10.46
CA VAL A 321 3.23 -9.94 10.06
C VAL A 321 3.16 -11.28 9.33
N ASP A 322 4.18 -11.63 8.54
CA ASP A 322 4.24 -12.96 7.91
C ASP A 322 4.30 -14.07 8.98
N SER A 323 5.07 -13.85 10.06
CA SER A 323 5.16 -14.80 11.19
C SER A 323 3.84 -14.90 11.97
N SER A 324 3.17 -13.78 12.26
CA SER A 324 1.90 -13.77 12.99
C SER A 324 0.75 -14.37 12.17
N LEU A 325 0.69 -14.08 10.87
CA LEU A 325 -0.29 -14.71 9.97
C LEU A 325 -0.02 -16.20 9.86
N ILE A 326 1.22 -16.66 9.74
CA ILE A 326 1.54 -18.09 9.75
C ILE A 326 1.05 -18.73 11.05
N ASP A 327 1.28 -18.11 12.21
CA ASP A 327 0.79 -18.62 13.50
C ASP A 327 -0.74 -18.65 13.60
N GLU A 328 -1.43 -17.65 13.04
CA GLU A 328 -2.90 -17.62 12.99
C GLU A 328 -3.47 -18.65 12.00
N TRP A 329 -2.82 -18.84 10.86
CA TRP A 329 -3.15 -19.87 9.88
C TRP A 329 -2.87 -21.28 10.44
N GLU A 330 -1.81 -21.48 11.20
CA GLU A 330 -1.54 -22.74 11.92
C GLU A 330 -2.58 -23.00 13.01
N LYS A 331 -3.03 -21.96 13.74
CA LYS A 331 -4.12 -22.06 14.73
C LYS A 331 -5.47 -22.36 14.07
N LEU A 332 -5.74 -21.81 12.88
CA LEU A 332 -6.95 -22.10 12.09
C LEU A 332 -6.90 -23.49 11.45
N ALA A 333 -5.73 -23.94 10.99
CA ALA A 333 -5.51 -25.28 10.43
C ALA A 333 -5.54 -26.38 11.50
N ALA A 334 -5.23 -26.07 12.76
CA ALA A 334 -5.31 -27.02 13.88
C ALA A 334 -6.75 -27.51 14.19
N GLY A 335 -7.78 -26.94 13.55
CA GLY A 335 -9.17 -27.40 13.64
C GLY A 335 -9.75 -28.03 12.36
N VAL A 336 -9.03 -27.98 11.23
CA VAL A 336 -9.52 -28.48 9.93
C VAL A 336 -8.35 -29.07 9.14
N ASP A 337 -8.33 -30.40 9.01
CA ASP A 337 -7.40 -31.09 8.11
C ASP A 337 -7.73 -30.71 6.66
N SER A 338 -6.99 -29.75 6.11
CA SER A 338 -7.14 -29.30 4.73
C SER A 338 -5.76 -29.13 4.09
N GLY A 339 -5.52 -29.97 3.09
CA GLY A 339 -4.29 -30.00 2.32
C GLY A 339 -4.16 -28.82 1.37
N ALA A 340 -3.01 -28.14 1.47
CA ALA A 340 -2.27 -27.37 0.48
C ALA A 340 -3.06 -26.44 -0.48
N GLU A 341 -2.94 -25.11 -0.27
CA GLU A 341 -2.40 -24.18 -1.29
C GLU A 341 -2.15 -22.74 -0.77
N ILE A 342 -1.12 -22.11 -1.37
CA ILE A 342 -0.61 -20.72 -1.29
C ILE A 342 -0.01 -20.26 0.05
N ALA A 343 1.25 -20.66 0.29
CA ALA A 343 2.11 -20.00 1.26
C ALA A 343 2.77 -18.74 0.64
N PRO A 344 2.85 -17.60 1.35
CA PRO A 344 3.72 -16.48 0.96
C PRO A 344 5.19 -16.93 0.90
N PRO A 345 6.07 -16.19 0.18
CA PRO A 345 7.48 -16.55 0.08
C PRO A 345 8.13 -16.51 1.46
N ARG A 346 8.51 -17.70 1.96
CA ARG A 346 9.27 -17.88 3.21
C ARG A 346 10.47 -16.94 3.30
N VAL A 347 10.49 -16.14 4.35
CA VAL A 347 11.72 -15.57 4.88
C VAL A 347 12.15 -16.47 6.03
N ASP A 348 13.04 -17.43 5.77
CA ASP A 348 13.56 -18.32 6.82
C ASP A 348 14.39 -17.51 7.84
N ALA A 349 13.82 -17.19 9.00
CA ALA A 349 14.56 -16.86 10.22
C ALA A 349 13.63 -16.99 11.45
N LEU A 350 14.12 -17.63 12.52
CA LEU A 350 13.52 -17.58 13.86
C LEU A 350 13.25 -16.12 14.25
N PRO A 351 12.19 -15.81 15.03
CA PRO A 351 11.93 -14.44 15.45
C PRO A 351 13.07 -13.99 16.36
N SER A 352 13.97 -13.19 15.80
CA SER A 352 14.74 -12.26 16.59
C SER A 352 13.78 -11.11 16.88
N GLY A 353 13.46 -10.87 18.16
CA GLY A 353 12.53 -9.79 18.54
C GLY A 353 12.87 -8.46 17.88
N VAL A 354 11.91 -7.55 17.80
CA VAL A 354 12.03 -6.28 17.07
C VAL A 354 13.27 -5.47 17.46
N THR A 355 13.73 -5.62 18.71
CA THR A 355 14.90 -4.95 19.27
C THR A 355 16.24 -5.48 18.74
N SER A 356 16.24 -6.69 18.15
CA SER A 356 17.44 -7.32 17.58
C SER A 356 17.98 -6.53 16.39
N ASN A 357 17.09 -5.95 15.57
CA ASN A 357 17.45 -4.97 14.55
C ASN A 357 17.30 -3.57 15.13
N LYS A 358 18.31 -3.14 15.88
CA LYS A 358 18.33 -1.81 16.55
C LYS A 358 17.97 -0.65 15.63
N ARG A 359 18.33 -0.71 14.35
CA ARG A 359 18.08 0.40 13.42
C ARG A 359 16.62 0.44 12.97
N ALA A 360 16.04 -0.70 12.57
CA ALA A 360 14.59 -0.80 12.36
C ALA A 360 13.80 -0.46 13.63
N PHE A 361 14.26 -0.90 14.80
CA PHE A 361 13.62 -0.57 16.07
C PHE A 361 13.64 0.93 16.38
N ARG A 362 14.74 1.63 16.07
CA ARG A 362 14.81 3.09 16.21
C ARG A 362 13.77 3.80 15.34
N VAL A 363 13.46 3.26 14.16
CA VAL A 363 12.39 3.78 13.31
C VAL A 363 11.01 3.51 13.92
N LEU A 364 10.79 2.32 14.48
CA LEU A 364 9.55 2.02 15.22
C LEU A 364 9.34 2.98 16.39
N VAL A 365 10.39 3.26 17.16
CA VAL A 365 10.37 4.23 18.27
C VAL A 365 10.07 5.65 17.76
N ARG A 366 10.75 6.10 16.70
CA ARG A 366 10.48 7.41 16.08
C ARG A 366 9.04 7.53 15.62
N ASN A 367 8.53 6.50 14.94
CA ASN A 367 7.15 6.47 14.47
C ASN A 367 6.18 6.50 15.66
N ALA A 368 6.36 5.67 16.67
CA ALA A 368 5.49 5.64 17.83
C ALA A 368 5.45 6.98 18.59
N MET A 369 6.59 7.66 18.72
CA MET A 369 6.63 9.01 19.30
C MET A 369 5.96 10.05 18.40
N PHE A 370 6.25 10.03 17.10
CA PHE A 370 5.66 10.98 16.15
C PHE A 370 4.14 10.78 15.99
N ARG A 371 3.64 9.55 16.14
CA ARG A 371 2.20 9.28 16.16
C ARG A 371 1.48 10.07 17.25
N ARG A 372 2.11 10.22 18.43
CA ARG A 372 1.58 11.05 19.52
C ARG A 372 1.60 12.54 19.15
N VAL A 373 2.68 13.01 18.51
CA VAL A 373 2.77 14.38 17.98
C VAL A 373 1.65 14.66 16.97
N GLU A 374 1.41 13.74 16.02
CA GLU A 374 0.37 13.87 15.01
C GLU A 374 -1.03 13.95 15.65
N LEU A 375 -1.35 13.04 16.57
CA LEU A 375 -2.62 13.05 17.26
C LEU A 375 -2.80 14.30 18.13
N ALA A 376 -1.73 14.79 18.77
CA ALA A 376 -1.73 16.04 19.53
C ALA A 376 -1.97 17.26 18.63
N ALA A 377 -1.30 17.32 17.47
CA ALA A 377 -1.49 18.37 16.48
C ALA A 377 -2.94 18.43 15.97
N LEU A 378 -3.55 17.25 15.76
CA LEU A 378 -4.94 17.11 15.36
C LEU A 378 -5.94 17.22 16.54
N ARG A 379 -5.45 17.45 17.77
CA ARG A 379 -6.22 17.52 19.02
C ARG A 379 -7.14 16.31 19.23
N ARG A 380 -6.68 15.12 18.80
CA ARG A 380 -7.37 13.83 18.95
C ARG A 380 -7.06 13.21 20.31
N TRP A 381 -7.49 13.90 21.37
CA TRP A 381 -7.30 13.49 22.76
C TRP A 381 -7.91 12.11 23.06
N ASP A 382 -9.01 11.79 22.39
CA ASP A 382 -9.66 10.49 22.44
C ASP A 382 -8.69 9.36 22.07
N LEU A 383 -8.01 9.50 20.94
CA LEU A 383 -7.08 8.49 20.44
C LEU A 383 -5.77 8.46 21.24
N LEU A 384 -5.28 9.62 21.71
CA LEU A 384 -4.11 9.69 22.59
C LEU A 384 -4.35 8.97 23.92
N GLY A 385 -5.50 9.23 24.55
CA GLY A 385 -5.88 8.57 25.80
C GLY A 385 -6.17 7.08 25.63
N GLU A 386 -6.56 6.62 24.44
CA GLU A 386 -6.64 5.20 24.13
C GLU A 386 -5.26 4.56 23.99
N LEU A 387 -4.33 5.24 23.30
CA LEU A 387 -2.98 4.77 23.03
C LEU A 387 -2.13 4.67 24.30
N ASP A 388 -2.23 5.66 25.20
CA ASP A 388 -1.37 5.77 26.39
C ASP A 388 -2.10 5.40 27.70
N ARG A 389 -3.26 4.75 27.59
CA ARG A 389 -4.08 4.35 28.75
C ARG A 389 -3.28 3.53 29.76
N GLU A 390 -2.48 2.59 29.28
CA GLU A 390 -1.70 1.70 30.15
C GLU A 390 -0.60 2.47 30.89
N ALA A 391 -0.04 3.51 30.26
CA ALA A 391 0.90 4.45 30.88
C ALA A 391 0.24 5.44 31.85
N GLY A 392 -1.09 5.35 32.05
CA GLY A 392 -1.85 6.20 32.96
C GLY A 392 -2.28 7.54 32.37
N TRP A 393 -2.14 7.75 31.07
CA TRP A 393 -2.56 8.95 30.37
C TRP A 393 -3.93 8.74 29.73
N ASP A 394 -4.93 9.48 30.22
CA ASP A 394 -6.24 9.56 29.56
C ASP A 394 -6.35 10.83 28.68
N ALA A 395 -7.50 10.99 28.03
CA ALA A 395 -7.75 12.12 27.14
C ALA A 395 -7.69 13.48 27.86
N ASP A 396 -8.08 13.52 29.13
CA ASP A 396 -8.09 14.76 29.92
C ASP A 396 -6.65 15.12 30.34
N ALA A 397 -5.86 14.15 30.78
CA ALA A 397 -4.44 14.34 31.11
C ALA A 397 -3.63 14.88 29.92
N TRP A 398 -3.83 14.33 28.73
CA TRP A 398 -3.19 14.82 27.50
C TRP A 398 -3.58 16.25 27.17
N ARG A 399 -4.87 16.58 27.26
CA ARG A 399 -5.37 17.93 27.00
C ARG A 399 -4.80 18.92 28.00
N GLU A 400 -4.85 18.61 29.30
CA GLU A 400 -4.35 19.49 30.35
C GLU A 400 -2.84 19.75 30.23
N ALA A 401 -2.05 18.73 29.86
CA ALA A 401 -0.61 18.88 29.69
C ALA A 401 -0.23 19.77 28.50
N LEU A 402 -1.00 19.73 27.39
CA LEU A 402 -0.73 20.51 26.19
C LEU A 402 -1.49 21.85 26.13
N GLU A 403 -2.45 22.10 27.04
CA GLU A 403 -3.16 23.38 27.10
C GLU A 403 -2.20 24.58 27.17
N PRO A 404 -1.15 24.60 28.03
CA PRO A 404 -0.25 25.75 28.09
C PRO A 404 0.60 25.92 26.82
N TYR A 405 0.86 24.83 26.07
CA TYR A 405 1.48 24.94 24.75
C TYR A 405 0.56 25.69 23.78
N PHE A 406 -0.73 25.32 23.73
CA PHE A 406 -1.70 25.94 22.83
C PHE A 406 -2.12 27.35 23.24
N GLU A 407 -1.86 27.77 24.48
CA GLU A 407 -1.95 29.18 24.88
C GLU A 407 -0.84 30.05 24.25
N LEU A 408 0.30 29.45 23.90
CA LEU A 408 1.47 30.12 23.32
C LEU A 408 1.57 29.97 21.80
N HIS A 409 1.22 28.78 21.28
CA HIS A 409 1.37 28.42 19.87
C HIS A 409 0.07 27.89 19.27
N ASP A 410 -0.28 28.35 18.07
CA ASP A 410 -1.58 28.01 17.46
C ASP A 410 -1.65 26.57 16.90
N ALA A 411 -0.51 25.95 16.57
CA ALA A 411 -0.44 24.64 15.93
C ALA A 411 0.87 23.91 16.26
N ILE A 412 0.87 22.59 16.08
CA ILE A 412 2.07 21.75 16.10
C ILE A 412 2.40 21.35 14.66
N GLY A 413 3.65 21.52 14.24
CA GLY A 413 4.16 21.10 12.95
C GLY A 413 4.16 19.57 12.82
N ILE A 414 3.62 19.07 11.71
CA ILE A 414 3.61 17.63 11.36
C ILE A 414 4.16 17.36 9.96
N GLY A 415 4.79 18.36 9.34
CA GLY A 415 5.43 18.25 8.03
C GLY A 415 6.75 17.47 8.06
N PRO A 416 7.44 17.35 6.92
CA PRO A 416 8.73 16.66 6.82
C PRO A 416 9.77 17.17 7.84
N ASP A 417 9.84 18.49 8.05
CA ASP A 417 10.79 19.10 9.00
C ASP A 417 10.53 18.69 10.46
N ALA A 418 9.27 18.44 10.83
CA ALA A 418 8.86 18.01 12.17
C ALA A 418 9.30 16.57 12.49
N ARG A 419 9.68 15.79 11.48
CA ARG A 419 10.20 14.42 11.60
C ARG A 419 11.72 14.36 11.60
N GLY A 420 12.37 15.51 11.43
CA GLY A 420 13.81 15.58 11.30
C GLY A 420 14.53 15.01 12.53
N PRO A 421 15.72 14.39 12.35
CA PRO A 421 16.47 13.75 13.42
C PRO A 421 16.86 14.73 14.55
N GLN A 422 16.89 16.03 14.28
CA GLN A 422 17.15 17.07 15.28
C GLN A 422 16.05 17.22 16.35
N LEU A 423 14.82 16.76 16.08
CA LEU A 423 13.69 16.89 17.00
C LEU A 423 13.50 15.66 17.90
N ILE A 424 14.28 14.60 17.70
CA ILE A 424 14.20 13.41 18.53
C ILE A 424 15.56 13.05 19.14
N THR A 425 15.59 12.82 20.44
CA THR A 425 16.75 12.28 21.15
C THR A 425 16.39 10.89 21.67
N VAL A 426 17.26 9.91 21.41
CA VAL A 426 17.12 8.53 21.89
C VAL A 426 18.38 8.16 22.68
N GLU A 427 18.23 7.92 23.97
CA GLU A 427 19.28 7.39 24.85
C GLU A 427 19.07 5.88 25.03
N GLU A 428 20.01 5.08 24.52
CA GLU A 428 19.94 3.62 24.62
C GLU A 428 20.48 3.14 25.96
N GLN A 429 19.62 2.49 26.77
CA GLN A 429 20.04 1.73 27.94
C GLN A 429 19.82 0.22 27.68
N PRO A 430 20.43 -0.68 28.48
CA PRO A 430 20.37 -2.12 28.23
C PRO A 430 18.96 -2.72 28.27
N GLU A 431 18.06 -2.19 29.10
CA GLU A 431 16.72 -2.74 29.35
C GLU A 431 15.59 -1.83 28.83
N ARG A 432 15.89 -0.55 28.56
CA ARG A 432 14.93 0.46 28.11
C ARG A 432 15.61 1.55 27.29
N TRP A 433 14.89 2.22 26.41
CA TRP A 433 15.38 3.44 25.78
C TRP A 433 14.65 4.66 26.33
N ILE A 434 15.37 5.74 26.61
CA ILE A 434 14.76 7.02 27.02
C ILE A 434 14.66 7.89 25.78
N VAL A 435 13.45 8.36 25.48
CA VAL A 435 13.16 9.09 24.25
C VAL A 435 12.56 10.43 24.59
N ARG A 436 13.02 11.45 23.87
CA ARG A 436 12.48 12.79 23.94
C ARG A 436 12.16 13.28 22.53
N GLN A 437 10.89 13.58 22.29
CA GLN A 437 10.39 14.12 21.04
C GLN A 437 10.01 15.58 21.26
N VAL A 438 10.77 16.49 20.67
CA VAL A 438 10.51 17.93 20.68
C VAL A 438 9.38 18.25 19.72
N LEU A 439 8.49 19.16 20.12
CA LEU A 439 7.39 19.65 19.30
C LEU A 439 7.90 20.78 18.41
N ASP A 440 7.62 20.71 17.11
CA ASP A 440 7.95 21.76 16.16
C ASP A 440 6.85 22.82 16.20
N ASP A 441 7.12 23.96 16.81
CA ASP A 441 6.19 25.08 16.91
C ASP A 441 6.39 26.08 15.74
N PRO A 442 5.37 26.91 15.43
CA PRO A 442 5.44 27.85 14.30
C PRO A 442 6.46 28.98 14.47
N ALA A 443 6.88 29.30 15.72
CA ALA A 443 7.89 30.31 16.00
C ALA A 443 9.31 29.74 15.91
N GLY A 444 9.46 28.42 15.93
CA GLY A 444 10.73 27.70 15.88
C GLY A 444 11.48 27.70 17.22
N ASP A 445 10.79 27.99 18.33
CA ASP A 445 11.36 28.06 19.67
C ASP A 445 11.77 26.68 20.20
N ARG A 446 11.02 25.63 19.81
CA ARG A 446 11.27 24.21 20.06
C ARG A 446 11.50 23.92 21.54
N ASP A 447 10.67 24.51 22.37
CA ASP A 447 10.79 24.58 23.82
C ASP A 447 9.87 23.58 24.55
N TRP A 448 9.07 22.78 23.84
CA TRP A 448 8.23 21.72 24.42
C TRP A 448 8.63 20.34 23.92
N ALA A 449 8.46 19.32 24.76
CA ALA A 449 8.71 17.94 24.38
C ALA A 449 7.80 16.93 25.07
N ILE A 450 7.62 15.80 24.38
CA ILE A 450 7.08 14.55 24.92
C ILE A 450 8.27 13.68 25.35
N THR A 451 8.29 13.26 26.60
CA THR A 451 9.28 12.32 27.15
C THR A 451 8.63 10.96 27.39
N ALA A 452 9.36 9.90 27.07
CA ALA A 452 8.89 8.54 27.22
C ALA A 452 10.02 7.54 27.48
N GLU A 453 9.66 6.41 28.07
CA GLU A 453 10.51 5.23 28.18
C GLU A 453 9.99 4.13 27.25
N ILE A 454 10.90 3.45 26.55
CA ILE A 454 10.59 2.34 25.66
C ILE A 454 10.96 1.04 26.37
N ASP A 455 9.98 0.16 26.58
CA ASP A 455 10.19 -1.16 27.17
C ASP A 455 10.64 -2.14 26.08
N LEU A 456 11.91 -2.58 26.14
CA LEU A 456 12.48 -3.45 25.11
C LEU A 456 11.88 -4.86 25.12
N ALA A 457 11.58 -5.41 26.30
CA ALA A 457 11.05 -6.75 26.43
C ALA A 457 9.59 -6.80 25.95
N ALA A 458 8.77 -5.85 26.41
CA ALA A 458 7.39 -5.72 25.94
C ALA A 458 7.34 -5.44 24.42
N SER A 459 8.29 -4.66 23.89
CA SER A 459 8.37 -4.40 22.45
C SER A 459 8.68 -5.66 21.63
N ASP A 460 9.54 -6.54 22.13
CA ASP A 460 9.81 -7.83 21.48
C ASP A 460 8.60 -8.76 21.50
N GLU A 461 7.79 -8.73 22.57
CA GLU A 461 6.56 -9.51 22.70
C GLU A 461 5.43 -8.99 21.79
N GLU A 462 5.25 -7.67 21.73
CA GLU A 462 4.17 -7.02 20.96
C GLU A 462 4.50 -6.91 19.46
N GLY A 463 5.77 -6.99 19.08
CA GLY A 463 6.17 -6.75 17.68
C GLY A 463 6.18 -5.26 17.30
N SER A 464 6.02 -4.34 18.25
CA SER A 464 6.01 -2.90 18.02
C SER A 464 6.67 -2.16 19.18
N ALA A 465 6.99 -0.87 19.02
CA ALA A 465 7.60 -0.10 20.10
C ALA A 465 6.56 0.16 21.22
N VAL A 466 6.76 -0.47 22.38
CA VAL A 466 5.94 -0.24 23.58
C VAL A 466 6.46 1.01 24.31
N VAL A 467 5.65 2.06 24.29
CA VAL A 467 6.02 3.40 24.77
C VAL A 467 5.27 3.72 26.06
N TRP A 468 6.01 4.13 27.08
CA TRP A 468 5.51 4.61 28.36
C TRP A 468 5.75 6.11 28.47
N VAL A 469 4.72 6.92 28.23
CA VAL A 469 4.84 8.39 28.30
C VAL A 469 5.09 8.80 29.74
N THR A 470 6.20 9.50 29.98
CA THR A 470 6.62 9.97 31.30
C THR A 470 6.32 11.44 31.53
N GLY A 471 6.21 12.24 30.47
CA GLY A 471 5.92 13.66 30.58
C GLY A 471 5.61 14.34 29.25
N VAL A 472 4.89 15.46 29.35
CA VAL A 472 4.70 16.43 28.27
C VAL A 472 4.89 17.80 28.89
N GLU A 473 6.05 18.42 28.62
CA GLU A 473 6.49 19.57 29.39
C GLU A 473 7.43 20.50 28.59
N PRO A 474 7.59 21.76 29.03
CA PRO A 474 8.62 22.64 28.51
C PRO A 474 10.02 22.13 28.85
N LEU A 475 10.96 22.22 27.91
CA LEU A 475 12.40 21.91 28.04
C LEU A 475 13.16 22.83 29.02
N GLY A 476 12.44 23.67 29.78
CA GLY A 476 12.94 24.67 30.71
C GLY A 476 12.52 24.47 32.17
N GLY A 477 12.13 23.26 32.59
CA GLY A 477 11.99 22.87 33.99
C GLY A 477 13.18 22.04 34.47
N LEU A 478 14.02 22.59 35.36
CA LEU A 478 15.02 21.84 36.12
C LEU A 478 14.41 21.19 37.37
#